data_AF-A0A6I9S6R4-F1
#
_entry.id   AF-A0A6I9S6R4-F1
#
_cell.length_a   1.000
_cell.length_b   1.000
_cell.length_c   1.000
_cell.angle_alpha   90.00
_cell.angle_beta   90.00
_cell.angle_gamma   90.00
#
_symmetry.space_group_name_H-M   'P 1'
#
loop_
_entity.id
_entity.type
_entity.pdbx_description
1 polymer ?
#
loop_
_entity_poly.entity_id
_entity_poly.type
_entity_poly.pdbx_seq_one_letter_code
_entity_poly.pdbx_strand_id
1 'polypeptide(L)'
;MKFLEYTPLDSINLFLDHLNLGESTIKGNLEAFSCKHTGTDRKLSLSLEHEILDYLGQSSDSDPSSPVEYLSSRSSRRTLIYLVLTLSHMYPDYDFSSAVRAHLFFREEEWETFKQIYDTYLFEAARI
;
A
#
# COMPACT_ATOMS: atom_id res chain seq x y z
N MET A 1 -2.23 13.03 -0.05
CA MET A 1 -2.29 12.47 1.32
C MET A 1 -1.79 13.52 2.31
N LYS A 2 -2.17 13.49 3.58
CA LYS A 2 -1.53 14.33 4.62
C LYS A 2 -0.85 13.44 5.66
N PHE A 3 0.46 13.61 5.83
CA PHE A 3 1.25 12.99 6.89
C PHE A 3 0.69 13.32 8.28
N LEU A 4 0.66 12.31 9.14
CA LEU A 4 0.20 12.39 10.51
C LEU A 4 1.37 12.10 11.44
N GLU A 5 1.69 13.07 12.29
CA GLU A 5 2.59 12.85 13.41
C GLU A 5 1.87 11.96 14.43
N TYR A 6 2.42 10.76 14.64
CA TYR A 6 1.88 9.79 15.58
C TYR A 6 2.99 9.26 16.47
N THR A 7 3.16 9.90 17.64
CA THR A 7 4.27 9.68 18.56
C THR A 7 4.49 8.23 19.01
N PRO A 8 3.46 7.35 19.10
CA PRO A 8 3.72 5.94 19.40
C PRO A 8 4.50 5.18 18.33
N LEU A 9 4.57 5.69 17.09
CA LEU A 9 5.41 5.09 16.04
C LEU A 9 6.89 5.47 16.21
N ASP A 10 7.19 6.61 16.83
CA ASP A 10 8.56 7.13 16.92
C ASP A 10 9.47 6.17 17.66
N SER A 11 9.00 5.56 18.75
CA SER A 11 9.78 4.57 19.50
C SER A 11 10.03 3.29 18.69
N ILE A 12 9.04 2.85 17.90
CA ILE A 12 9.17 1.68 17.02
C ILE A 12 10.13 1.99 15.87
N ASN A 13 10.01 3.16 15.26
CA ASN A 13 10.87 3.62 14.18
C ASN A 13 12.32 3.76 14.65
N LEU A 14 12.54 4.32 15.84
CA LEU A 14 13.89 4.41 16.43
C LEU A 14 14.49 3.02 16.67
N PHE A 15 13.69 2.07 17.14
CA PHE A 15 14.15 0.70 17.35
C PHE A 15 14.49 -0.02 16.03
N LEU A 16 13.69 0.19 14.98
CA LEU A 16 13.88 -0.43 13.67
C LEU A 16 14.84 0.36 12.76
N ASP A 17 15.38 1.50 13.23
CA ASP A 17 16.35 2.30 12.50
C ASP A 17 17.73 1.64 12.55
N HIS A 18 18.03 0.83 11.52
CA HIS A 18 19.29 0.11 11.38
C HIS A 18 19.56 -0.88 12.53
N LEU A 19 18.56 -1.70 12.88
CA LEU A 19 18.69 -2.74 13.88
C LEU A 19 19.73 -3.79 13.43
N ASN A 20 20.89 -3.77 14.07
CA ASN A 20 22.03 -4.63 13.73
C ASN A 20 21.94 -5.97 14.48
N LEU A 21 21.88 -7.07 13.74
CA LEU A 21 21.80 -8.44 14.25
C LEU A 21 23.11 -9.23 14.03
N GLY A 22 24.22 -8.52 13.80
CA GLY A 22 25.53 -9.09 13.51
C GLY A 22 25.76 -9.20 12.01
N GLU A 23 25.28 -10.28 11.38
CA GLU A 23 25.48 -10.53 9.94
C GLU A 23 24.39 -9.89 9.07
N SER A 24 23.28 -9.46 9.67
CA SER A 24 22.16 -8.83 8.99
C SER A 24 21.75 -7.53 9.68
N THR A 25 21.06 -6.66 8.94
CA THR A 25 20.49 -5.43 9.48
C THR A 25 19.03 -5.35 9.07
N ILE A 26 18.15 -5.21 10.05
CA ILE A 26 16.73 -4.97 9.82
C ILE A 26 16.51 -3.46 9.72
N LYS A 27 15.69 -3.06 8.75
CA LYS A 27 15.20 -1.69 8.59
C LYS A 27 13.69 -1.71 8.55
N GLY A 28 13.08 -0.87 9.36
CA GLY A 28 11.63 -0.66 9.38
C GLY A 28 11.30 0.81 9.54
N ASN A 29 10.19 1.23 8.96
CA ASN A 29 9.67 2.57 9.10
C ASN A 29 8.14 2.52 9.02
N LEU A 30 7.49 3.13 9.99
CA LEU A 30 6.04 3.24 10.12
C LEU A 30 5.66 4.71 9.94
N GLU A 31 4.84 4.97 8.93
CA GLU A 31 4.34 6.31 8.62
C GLU A 31 2.83 6.28 8.52
N ALA A 32 2.18 7.30 9.10
CA ALA A 32 0.74 7.43 9.08
C ALA A 32 0.30 8.54 8.14
N PHE A 33 -0.70 8.23 7.30
CA PHE A 33 -1.27 9.18 6.35
C PHE A 33 -2.79 9.25 6.48
N SER A 34 -3.32 10.46 6.38
CA SER A 34 -4.75 10.68 6.19
C SER A 34 -5.11 10.81 4.72
N CYS A 35 -6.18 10.11 4.33
CA CYS A 35 -6.76 10.19 2.99
C CYS A 35 -7.53 11.51 2.84
N LYS A 36 -6.96 12.48 2.13
CA LYS A 36 -7.63 13.74 1.78
C LYS A 36 -7.85 13.80 0.26
N HIS A 37 -9.06 14.15 -0.15
CA HIS A 37 -9.39 14.33 -1.58
C HIS A 37 -9.34 15.81 -1.97
N THR A 38 -8.16 16.41 -1.90
CA THR A 38 -7.97 17.83 -2.20
C THR A 38 -6.84 18.05 -3.19
N GLY A 39 -6.95 19.06 -4.05
CA GLY A 39 -5.87 19.45 -4.95
C GLY A 39 -5.50 18.35 -5.96
N THR A 40 -4.21 18.00 -5.99
CA THR A 40 -3.62 16.98 -6.89
C THR A 40 -4.14 15.58 -6.60
N ASP A 41 -4.33 15.22 -5.32
CA ASP A 41 -4.86 13.92 -4.91
C ASP A 41 -6.24 13.65 -5.53
N ARG A 42 -7.10 14.68 -5.61
CA ARG A 42 -8.43 14.54 -6.20
C ARG A 42 -8.36 14.22 -7.69
N LYS A 43 -7.43 14.86 -8.42
CA LYS A 43 -7.26 14.63 -9.86
C LYS A 43 -6.73 13.22 -10.11
N LEU A 44 -5.69 12.81 -9.38
CA LEU A 44 -5.11 11.48 -9.51
C LEU A 44 -6.11 10.39 -9.11
N SER A 45 -6.85 10.58 -8.03
CA SER A 45 -7.94 9.67 -7.62
C SER A 45 -8.98 9.46 -8.71
N LEU A 46 -9.44 10.52 -9.38
CA LEU A 46 -10.44 10.42 -10.45
C LEU A 46 -9.85 9.72 -11.69
N SER A 47 -8.60 10.01 -12.04
CA SER A 47 -7.88 9.36 -13.13
C SER A 47 -7.79 7.85 -12.91
N LEU A 48 -7.34 7.43 -11.72
CA LEU A 48 -7.21 6.03 -11.35
C LEU A 48 -8.56 5.32 -11.31
N GLU A 49 -9.61 5.97 -10.80
CA GLU A 49 -10.96 5.39 -10.78
C GLU A 49 -11.49 5.11 -12.19
N HIS A 50 -11.28 6.05 -13.13
CA HIS A 50 -11.66 5.88 -14.53
C HIS A 50 -10.88 4.73 -15.18
N GLU A 51 -9.56 4.71 -15.00
CA GLU A 51 -8.69 3.70 -15.61
C GLU A 51 -9.00 2.29 -15.07
N ILE A 52 -9.32 2.15 -13.77
CA ILE A 52 -9.77 0.87 -13.17
C ILE A 52 -11.11 0.41 -13.79
N LEU A 53 -12.06 1.33 -13.97
CA LEU A 53 -13.35 1.03 -14.57
C LEU A 53 -13.22 0.62 -16.04
N ASP A 54 -12.38 1.30 -16.80
CA ASP A 54 -12.08 0.95 -18.18
C ASP A 54 -11.46 -0.45 -18.28
N TYR A 55 -10.52 -0.78 -17.38
CA TYR A 55 -9.89 -2.08 -17.31
C TYR A 55 -10.91 -3.20 -17.02
N LEU A 56 -11.81 -2.97 -16.05
CA LEU A 56 -12.91 -3.87 -15.73
C LEU A 56 -13.89 -4.05 -16.90
N GLY A 57 -14.14 -2.98 -17.66
CA GLY A 57 -15.01 -3.02 -18.84
C GLY A 57 -14.41 -3.80 -20.01
N GLN A 58 -13.08 -3.84 -20.12
CA GLN A 58 -12.35 -4.58 -21.16
C GLN A 58 -12.17 -6.07 -20.86
N SER A 59 -12.19 -6.47 -19.58
CA SER A 59 -11.94 -7.86 -19.17
C SER A 59 -13.14 -8.80 -19.35
N SER A 60 -14.31 -8.32 -19.78
CA SER A 60 -15.52 -9.14 -19.90
C SER A 60 -15.47 -10.22 -20.99
N ASP A 61 -14.49 -10.17 -21.90
CA ASP A 61 -14.36 -11.09 -23.04
C ASP A 61 -13.23 -12.14 -22.92
N SER A 62 -12.49 -12.21 -21.80
CA SER A 62 -11.38 -13.18 -21.66
C SER A 62 -11.25 -13.80 -20.26
N ASP A 63 -11.28 -15.14 -20.24
CA ASP A 63 -11.01 -16.14 -19.18
C ASP A 63 -11.30 -15.82 -17.68
N PRO A 64 -12.02 -16.71 -16.96
CA PRO A 64 -12.60 -16.44 -15.63
C PRO A 64 -11.63 -16.55 -14.43
N SER A 65 -10.31 -16.51 -14.61
CA SER A 65 -9.33 -16.67 -13.51
C SER A 65 -8.44 -15.45 -13.27
N SER A 66 -8.90 -14.26 -13.68
CA SER A 66 -8.11 -13.04 -13.59
C SER A 66 -8.17 -12.39 -12.19
N PRO A 67 -7.06 -11.77 -11.67
CA PRO A 67 -7.01 -10.98 -10.42
C PRO A 67 -8.01 -9.81 -10.32
N VAL A 68 -8.84 -9.65 -11.33
CA VAL A 68 -9.83 -8.59 -11.55
C VAL A 68 -11.01 -8.67 -10.57
N GLU A 69 -11.33 -9.87 -10.04
CA GLU A 69 -12.48 -10.04 -9.15
C GLU A 69 -12.39 -9.14 -7.90
N TYR A 70 -11.17 -8.92 -7.39
CA TYR A 70 -10.89 -8.01 -6.29
C TYR A 70 -11.35 -6.56 -6.56
N LEU A 71 -11.27 -6.11 -7.82
CA LEU A 71 -11.65 -4.75 -8.22
C LEU A 71 -13.16 -4.58 -8.44
N SER A 72 -13.94 -5.66 -8.36
CA SER A 72 -15.41 -5.61 -8.53
C SER A 72 -16.07 -4.73 -7.46
N SER A 73 -15.57 -4.81 -6.22
CA SER A 73 -16.13 -4.05 -5.11
C SER A 73 -15.69 -2.58 -5.15
N ARG A 74 -16.59 -1.66 -4.80
CA ARG A 74 -16.26 -0.22 -4.71
C ARG A 74 -15.26 0.06 -3.59
N SER A 75 -15.32 -0.70 -2.49
CA SER A 75 -14.41 -0.56 -1.34
C SER A 75 -12.98 -0.91 -1.73
N SER A 76 -12.75 -2.04 -2.40
CA SER A 76 -11.43 -2.49 -2.82
C SER A 76 -10.79 -1.53 -3.81
N ARG A 77 -11.56 -1.01 -4.78
CA ARG A 77 -11.09 0.04 -5.69
C ARG A 77 -10.66 1.31 -4.95
N ARG A 78 -11.46 1.74 -3.98
CA ARG A 78 -11.12 2.92 -3.17
C ARG A 78 -9.86 2.68 -2.33
N THR A 79 -9.70 1.48 -1.76
CA THR A 79 -8.48 1.09 -1.04
C THR A 79 -7.27 1.15 -1.96
N LEU A 80 -7.34 0.56 -3.16
CA LEU A 80 -6.25 0.60 -4.14
C LEU A 80 -5.87 2.03 -4.51
N ILE A 81 -6.86 2.91 -4.77
CA ILE A 81 -6.61 4.33 -5.06
C ILE A 81 -5.84 4.97 -3.90
N TYR A 82 -6.23 4.72 -2.65
CA TYR A 82 -5.51 5.28 -1.50
C TYR A 82 -4.11 4.72 -1.34
N LEU A 83 -3.87 3.45 -1.66
CA LEU A 83 -2.54 2.86 -1.67
C LEU A 83 -1.64 3.56 -2.71
N VAL A 84 -2.14 3.77 -3.93
CA VAL A 84 -1.41 4.50 -4.98
C VAL A 84 -1.16 5.96 -4.61
N LEU A 85 -2.15 6.65 -4.03
CA LEU A 85 -1.96 8.02 -3.52
C LEU A 85 -0.92 8.09 -2.40
N THR A 86 -0.80 7.04 -1.58
CA THR A 86 0.21 6.94 -0.54
C THR A 86 1.60 6.79 -1.17
N LEU A 87 1.76 5.89 -2.15
CA LEU A 87 3.00 5.75 -2.91
C LEU A 87 3.41 7.03 -3.63
N SER A 88 2.47 7.74 -4.26
CA SER A 88 2.72 9.03 -4.91
C SER A 88 3.21 10.10 -3.93
N HIS A 89 2.80 10.02 -2.66
CA HIS A 89 3.28 10.93 -1.64
C HIS A 89 4.65 10.52 -1.09
N MET A 90 4.91 9.21 -0.94
CA MET A 90 6.21 8.70 -0.50
C MET A 90 7.30 8.88 -1.55
N TYR A 91 6.94 8.81 -2.84
CA TYR A 91 7.85 8.90 -3.97
C TYR A 91 7.33 9.94 -4.98
N PRO A 92 7.43 11.25 -4.67
CA PRO A 92 6.86 12.32 -5.49
C PRO A 92 7.51 12.43 -6.88
N ASP A 93 8.74 11.92 -7.03
CA ASP A 93 9.46 11.90 -8.30
C ASP A 93 9.05 10.73 -9.22
N TYR A 94 8.24 9.80 -8.72
CA TYR A 94 7.72 8.68 -9.51
C TYR A 94 6.30 8.98 -9.99
N ASP A 95 6.07 8.78 -11.29
CA ASP A 95 4.77 9.01 -11.90
C ASP A 95 3.84 7.79 -11.74
N PHE A 96 2.84 7.93 -10.88
CA PHE A 96 1.80 6.91 -10.65
C PHE A 96 0.52 7.14 -11.46
N SER A 97 0.53 8.02 -12.46
CA SER A 97 -0.67 8.37 -13.25
C SER A 97 -1.24 7.22 -14.09
N SER A 98 -0.44 6.22 -14.47
CA SER A 98 -0.86 4.98 -15.15
C SER A 98 -0.65 3.73 -14.29
N ALA A 99 -0.96 3.83 -13.01
CA ALA A 99 -0.77 2.75 -12.04
C ALA A 99 -1.95 1.76 -12.01
N VAL A 100 -2.75 1.60 -13.08
CA VAL A 100 -3.85 0.60 -13.06
C VAL A 100 -3.38 -0.79 -12.72
N ARG A 101 -2.19 -1.18 -13.16
CA ARG A 101 -1.61 -2.49 -12.85
C ARG A 101 -1.17 -2.65 -11.39
N ALA A 102 -1.31 -1.62 -10.53
CA ALA A 102 -1.05 -1.73 -9.10
C ALA A 102 -1.84 -2.87 -8.46
N HIS A 103 -3.05 -3.17 -8.95
CA HIS A 103 -3.84 -4.31 -8.46
C HIS A 103 -3.15 -5.68 -8.64
N LEU A 104 -2.17 -5.80 -9.53
CA LEU A 104 -1.38 -7.03 -9.71
C LEU A 104 -0.31 -7.20 -8.63
N PHE A 105 0.05 -6.12 -7.94
CA PHE A 105 1.12 -6.10 -6.94
C PHE A 105 0.60 -5.94 -5.51
N PHE A 106 -0.66 -5.53 -5.35
CA PHE A 106 -1.33 -5.48 -4.05
C PHE A 106 -2.19 -6.71 -3.82
N ARG A 107 -2.11 -7.25 -2.62
CA ARG A 107 -2.97 -8.32 -2.12
C ARG A 107 -3.56 -7.90 -0.78
N GLU A 108 -4.84 -8.15 -0.59
CA GLU A 108 -5.47 -7.99 0.72
C GLU A 108 -5.02 -9.14 1.62
N GLU A 109 -4.61 -8.82 2.84
CA GLU A 109 -4.11 -9.77 3.82
C GLU A 109 -5.00 -9.76 5.04
N GLU A 110 -5.28 -10.94 5.58
CA GLU A 110 -5.92 -11.09 6.87
C GLU A 110 -4.90 -10.79 7.99
N TRP A 111 -5.41 -10.34 9.14
CA TRP A 111 -4.57 -10.02 10.30
C TRP A 111 -3.67 -11.17 10.73
N GLU A 112 -4.21 -12.40 10.75
CA GLU A 112 -3.44 -13.58 11.17
C GLU A 112 -2.31 -13.91 10.18
N THR A 113 -2.52 -13.70 8.88
CA THR A 113 -1.47 -13.89 7.87
C THR A 113 -0.36 -12.86 8.03
N PHE A 114 -0.73 -11.59 8.24
CA PHE A 114 0.24 -10.54 8.53
C PHE A 114 1.03 -10.83 9.81
N LYS A 115 0.34 -11.23 10.89
CA LYS A 115 0.97 -11.59 12.16
C LYS A 115 1.94 -12.76 12.02
N GLN A 116 1.57 -13.79 11.26
CA GLN A 116 2.46 -14.92 10.99
C GLN A 116 3.73 -14.48 10.24
N ILE A 117 3.62 -13.58 9.26
CA ILE A 117 4.78 -13.00 8.55
C ILE A 117 5.65 -12.23 9.56
N TYR A 118 5.05 -11.37 10.39
CA TYR A 118 5.76 -10.62 11.42
C TYR A 118 6.52 -11.55 12.37
N ASP A 119 5.84 -12.53 12.96
CA ASP A 119 6.43 -13.47 13.92
C ASP A 119 7.55 -14.32 13.30
N THR A 120 7.46 -14.61 12.00
CA THR A 120 8.47 -15.41 11.27
C THR A 120 9.69 -14.58 10.90
N TYR A 121 9.49 -13.41 10.29
CA TYR A 121 10.59 -12.63 9.70
C TYR A 121 11.20 -11.58 10.64
N LEU A 122 10.45 -11.13 11.65
CA LEU A 122 10.95 -10.20 12.68
C LEU A 122 11.25 -10.90 14.01
N PHE A 123 11.34 -12.24 14.01
CA PHE A 123 11.62 -13.04 15.20
C PHE A 123 12.90 -12.59 15.94
N GLU A 124 13.98 -12.32 15.22
CA GLU A 124 15.26 -11.90 15.82
C GLU A 124 15.18 -10.49 16.41
N ALA A 125 14.40 -9.60 15.79
CA ALA A 125 14.16 -8.27 16.32
C ALA A 125 13.39 -8.33 17.66
N ALA A 126 12.41 -9.23 17.77
CA ALA A 126 11.59 -9.37 18.98
C ALA A 126 12.36 -9.91 20.21
N ARG A 127 13.61 -10.36 20.03
CA ARG A 127 14.44 -10.96 21.10
C ARG A 127 15.42 -9.97 21.75
N ILE A 128 15.55 -8.77 21.20
CA ILE A 128 16.42 -7.69 21.69
C ILE A 128 15.62 -6.81 22.66
#